data_AF-A0A7X5SWE9-F1
#
_entry.id   AF-A0A7X5SWE9-F1
#
_cell.length_a   1.000
_cell.length_b   1.000
_cell.length_c   1.000
_cell.angle_alpha   90.00
_cell.angle_beta   90.00
_cell.angle_gamma   90.00
#
_symmetry.space_group_name_H-M   'P 1'
#
loop_
_entity.id
_entity.type
_entity.pdbx_description
1 polymer ?
#
loop_
_entity_poly.entity_id
_entity_poly.type
_entity_poly.pdbx_seq_one_letter_code
_entity_poly.pdbx_strand_id
1 'polypeptide(L)' 'MVKNRLKEIRMREYMMNQKEFCEQILRLSVSTYNPIEQNKAQGNIETILKIAKALNRSVEEIWYMV' A
#
# COMPACT_ATOMS: atom_id res chain seq x y z
N MET A 1 12.25 11.11 6.69
CA MET A 1 10.78 10.91 6.64
C MET A 1 10.50 9.54 6.02
N VAL A 2 9.45 8.82 6.44
CA VAL A 2 9.09 7.53 5.79
C VAL A 2 8.20 7.79 4.57
N LYS A 3 8.51 7.14 3.44
CA LYS A 3 7.68 7.11 2.23
C LYS A 3 7.39 5.68 1.79
N ASN A 4 6.45 5.49 0.85
CA ASN A 4 6.13 4.19 0.26
C ASN A 4 6.10 4.19 -1.27
N ARG A 5 6.09 2.99 -1.84
CA ARG A 5 6.04 2.68 -3.28
C ARG A 5 4.68 2.16 -3.75
N LEU A 6 3.63 2.26 -2.95
CA LEU A 6 2.34 1.59 -3.22
C LEU A 6 1.72 2.00 -4.56
N LYS A 7 1.80 3.29 -4.92
CA LYS A 7 1.32 3.77 -6.22
C LYS A 7 2.07 3.15 -7.40
N GLU A 8 3.38 3.01 -7.26
CA GLU A 8 4.23 2.39 -8.28
C GLU A 8 3.87 0.90 -8.44
N ILE A 9 3.81 0.17 -7.33
CA ILE A 9 3.44 -1.25 -7.30
C ILE A 9 2.06 -1.45 -7.95
N ARG A 10 1.05 -0.69 -7.51
CA ARG A 10 -0.31 -0.79 -8.06
C ARG A 10 -0.36 -0.54 -9.56
N MET A 11 0.31 0.51 -10.03
CA MET A 11 0.23 0.91 -11.44
C MET A 11 1.10 0.06 -12.37
N ARG A 12 2.23 -0.48 -11.90
CA ARG A 12 3.16 -1.26 -12.74
C ARG A 12 2.87 -2.75 -12.72
N GLU A 13 2.53 -3.31 -11.57
CA GLU A 13 2.40 -4.76 -11.40
C GLU A 13 0.95 -5.23 -11.57
N TYR A 14 -0.02 -4.44 -11.12
CA TYR A 14 -1.44 -4.81 -11.12
C TYR A 14 -2.25 -4.08 -12.18
N MET A 15 -1.84 -2.87 -12.58
CA MET A 15 -2.54 -2.00 -13.53
C MET A 15 -4.01 -1.74 -13.14
N MET A 16 -4.29 -1.73 -11.84
CA MET A 16 -5.62 -1.56 -11.27
C MET A 16 -5.87 -0.13 -10.80
N ASN A 17 -7.12 0.31 -10.84
CA ASN A 17 -7.51 1.51 -10.09
C ASN A 17 -7.47 1.25 -8.57
N GLN A 18 -7.53 2.31 -7.75
CA GLN A 18 -7.42 2.15 -6.29
C GLN A 18 -8.51 1.25 -5.71
N LYS A 19 -9.74 1.31 -6.23
CA LYS A 19 -10.87 0.52 -5.75
C LYS A 19 -10.65 -0.96 -5.99
N GLU A 20 -10.34 -1.33 -7.23
CA GLU A 20 -10.03 -2.72 -7.62
C GLU A 20 -8.88 -3.28 -6.79
N PHE A 21 -7.80 -2.51 -6.64
CA PHE A 21 -6.63 -2.94 -5.89
C PHE A 21 -6.95 -3.18 -4.39
N CYS A 22 -7.75 -2.29 -3.80
CA CYS A 22 -8.17 -2.42 -2.41
C CYS A 22 -9.09 -3.63 -2.19
N GLU A 23 -10.09 -3.82 -3.07
CA GLU A 23 -11.09 -4.88 -2.93
C GLU A 23 -10.51 -6.27 -3.24
N GLN A 24 -9.68 -6.38 -4.28
CA GLN A 24 -9.24 -7.67 -4.82
C GLN A 24 -7.88 -8.11 -4.26
N ILE A 25 -6.96 -7.18 -4.00
CA ILE A 25 -5.58 -7.49 -3.58
C ILE A 25 -5.40 -7.29 -2.09
N LEU A 26 -5.65 -6.08 -1.59
CA LEU A 26 -5.31 -5.71 -0.21
C LEU A 26 -6.37 -6.11 0.82
N ARG A 27 -7.63 -6.31 0.39
CA ARG A 27 -8.81 -6.47 1.26
C ARG A 27 -8.91 -5.36 2.31
N LEU A 28 -8.74 -4.12 1.86
CA LEU A 28 -8.82 -2.90 2.66
C LEU A 28 -9.86 -1.94 2.07
N SER A 29 -10.30 -0.95 2.85
CA SER A 29 -11.11 0.14 2.31
C SER A 29 -10.24 1.12 1.53
N VAL A 30 -10.83 1.70 0.47
CA VAL A 30 -10.16 2.77 -0.31
C VAL A 30 -9.86 3.99 0.56
N SER A 31 -10.72 4.30 1.54
CA SER A 31 -10.53 5.42 2.45
C SER A 31 -9.33 5.24 3.37
N THR A 32 -9.02 4.00 3.80
CA THR A 32 -7.80 3.68 4.54
C THR A 32 -6.58 3.71 3.61
N TYR A 33 -6.68 3.14 2.42
CA TYR A 33 -5.55 3.00 1.50
C TYR A 33 -5.10 4.32 0.86
N ASN A 34 -6.03 5.16 0.41
CA ASN A 34 -5.73 6.38 -0.34
C ASN A 34 -4.75 7.34 0.36
N PRO A 35 -4.93 7.72 1.65
CA PRO A 35 -3.96 8.58 2.33
C PRO A 35 -2.60 7.88 2.53
N ILE A 36 -2.57 6.55 2.62
CA ILE A 36 -1.33 5.78 2.71
C ILE A 36 -0.58 5.84 1.38
N GLU A 37 -1.23 5.50 0.26
CA GLU A 37 -0.62 5.57 -1.08
C GLU A 37 -0.08 6.98 -1.39
N GLN A 38 -0.79 8.02 -0.94
CA GLN A 38 -0.39 9.42 -1.13
C GLN A 38 0.70 9.90 -0.16
N ASN A 39 1.22 9.04 0.72
CA ASN A 39 2.18 9.39 1.78
C ASN A 39 1.66 10.46 2.77
N LYS A 40 0.33 10.63 2.88
CA LYS A 40 -0.32 11.52 3.86
C LYS A 40 -0.44 10.85 5.23
N ALA A 41 -0.47 9.52 5.26
CA ALA A 41 -0.39 8.69 6.45
C ALA A 41 0.48 7.46 6.14
N GLN A 42 0.96 6.74 7.16
CA GLN A 42 1.66 5.47 6.95
C GLN A 42 0.76 4.25 7.17
N GLY A 43 -0.38 4.44 7.85
CA GLY A 43 -1.12 3.34 8.46
C GLY A 43 -0.51 2.98 9.81
N ASN A 44 -1.27 2.22 10.61
CA ASN A 44 -0.74 1.59 11.81
C ASN A 44 0.04 0.31 11.45
N ILE A 45 0.75 -0.25 12.42
CA ILE A 45 1.57 -1.47 12.24
C ILE A 45 0.75 -2.62 11.64
N GLU A 46 -0.49 -2.81 12.10
CA GLU A 46 -1.37 -3.88 11.59
C GLU A 46 -1.69 -3.67 10.09
N THR A 47 -1.98 -2.45 9.68
CA THR A 47 -2.30 -2.11 8.28
C THR A 47 -1.08 -2.31 7.38
N ILE A 48 0.10 -1.85 7.83
CA ILE A 48 1.37 -2.02 7.13
C ILE A 48 1.66 -3.51 6.91
N LEU A 49 1.54 -4.33 7.96
CA LEU A 49 1.77 -5.76 7.89
C LEU A 49 0.73 -6.49 7.00
N LYS A 50 -0.54 -6.08 7.03
CA LYS A 50 -1.58 -6.63 6.14
C LYS A 50 -1.24 -6.37 4.67
N ILE A 51 -0.82 -5.15 4.35
CA ILE A 51 -0.43 -4.77 2.98
C ILE A 51 0.81 -5.55 2.56
N ALA A 52 1.85 -5.60 3.40
CA ALA A 52 3.08 -6.35 3.12
C ALA A 52 2.78 -7.83 2.81
N LYS A 53 1.93 -8.47 3.63
CA LYS A 53 1.48 -9.84 3.42
C LYS A 53 0.67 -10.01 2.13
N ALA A 54 -0.24 -9.08 1.82
CA ALA A 54 -1.05 -9.13 0.60
C ALA A 54 -0.22 -8.99 -0.67
N LEU A 55 0.87 -8.21 -0.62
CA LEU A 55 1.79 -8.01 -1.74
C LEU A 55 2.93 -9.04 -1.78
N ASN A 56 2.98 -9.96 -0.81
CA ASN A 56 4.06 -10.93 -0.65
C ASN A 56 5.46 -10.28 -0.69
N ARG A 57 5.62 -9.18 0.05
CA ARG A 57 6.84 -8.38 0.14
C ARG A 57 7.14 -8.03 1.59
N SER A 58 8.41 -7.77 1.89
CA SER A 58 8.80 -7.19 3.16
C SER A 58 8.29 -5.75 3.29
N VAL A 59 8.22 -5.25 4.54
CA VAL A 59 7.81 -3.86 4.80
C VAL A 59 8.81 -2.91 4.15
N GLU A 60 10.09 -3.23 4.18
CA GLU A 60 11.22 -2.44 3.72
C GLU A 60 11.28 -2.33 2.18
N GLU A 61 10.71 -3.30 1.45
CA GLU A 61 10.55 -3.20 0.00
C GLU A 61 9.45 -2.21 -0.40
N ILE A 62 8.46 -2.00 0.48
CA ILE A 62 7.31 -1.13 0.21
C ILE A 62 7.52 0.27 0.81
N TRP A 63 7.99 0.34 2.05
CA TRP A 63 8.27 1.56 2.81
C TRP A 63 9.77 1.78 2.99
N TYR A 64 10.22 3.02 2.84
CA TYR A 64 11.63 3.39 2.89
C TYR A 64 11.85 4.73 3.58
N MET A 65 13.05 4.94 4.10
CA MET A 65 13.48 6.21 4.66
C MET A 65 14.03 7.16 3.59
N VAL A 66 13.66 8.44 3.70
CA VAL A 66 14.18 9.58 2.91
C VAL A 66 14.86 10.56 3.83
#